data_AF-A0A4Y2EFJ4-F1
#
_entry.id   AF-A0A4Y2EFJ4-F1
#
_cell.length_a   1.000
_cell.length_b   1.000
_cell.length_c   1.000
_cell.angle_alpha   90.00
_cell.angle_beta   90.00
_cell.angle_gamma   90.00
#
_symmetry.space_group_name_H-M   'P 1'
#
loop_
_entity.id
_entity.type
_entity.pdbx_description
1 polymer ?
#
loop_
_entity_poly.entity_id
_entity_poly.type
_entity_poly.pdbx_seq_one_letter_code
_entity_poly.pdbx_strand_id
1 'polypeptide(L)'
;MHERDKMRNDAKKNILKVQEENRRNYDKKRKKAHQYKVGDFVAIQRTQFGTGLKLRPKFFGSYEVINVKLKDRYDVQKVGQHEGPL
;
A
#
# COMPACT_ATOMS: atom_id res chain seq x y z
N MET A 1 -41.41 -15.80 9.61
CA MET A 1 -39.95 -15.94 9.76
C MET A 1 -39.27 -16.23 8.41
N HIS A 2 -39.76 -17.21 7.63
CA HIS A 2 -39.18 -17.62 6.34
C HIS A 2 -39.01 -16.54 5.27
N GLU A 3 -39.94 -15.61 5.10
CA GLU A 3 -39.82 -14.58 4.05
C GLU A 3 -38.64 -13.63 4.29
N ARG A 4 -38.40 -13.24 5.55
CA ARG A 4 -37.26 -12.39 5.91
C ARG A 4 -35.94 -13.10 5.69
N ASP A 5 -35.87 -14.40 6.00
CA ASP A 5 -34.66 -15.19 5.80
C ASP A 5 -34.38 -15.44 4.31
N LYS A 6 -35.43 -15.63 3.51
CA LYS A 6 -35.33 -15.69 2.05
C LYS A 6 -34.80 -14.37 1.48
N MET A 7 -35.37 -13.23 1.87
CA MET A 7 -34.88 -11.91 1.47
C MET A 7 -33.41 -11.68 1.86
N ARG A 8 -33.01 -12.06 3.08
CA ARG A 8 -31.62 -11.94 3.54
C ARG A 8 -30.67 -12.83 2.71
N ASN A 9 -31.07 -14.06 2.42
CA ASN A 9 -30.27 -14.98 1.61
C ASN A 9 -30.10 -14.47 0.18
N ASP A 10 -31.16 -13.94 -0.41
CA ASP A 10 -31.12 -13.38 -1.76
C ASP A 10 -30.28 -12.09 -1.81
N ALA A 11 -30.43 -11.21 -0.83
CA ALA A 11 -29.56 -10.04 -0.67
C ALA A 11 -28.08 -10.43 -0.51
N LYS A 12 -27.78 -11.44 0.31
CA LYS A 12 -26.41 -11.94 0.50
C LYS A 12 -25.81 -12.46 -0.81
N LYS A 13 -26.57 -13.23 -1.59
CA LYS A 13 -26.13 -13.71 -2.92
C LYS A 13 -25.83 -12.56 -3.87
N ASN A 14 -26.70 -11.55 -3.92
CA ASN A 14 -26.52 -10.38 -4.76
C ASN A 14 -25.28 -9.57 -4.36
N ILE A 15 -25.07 -9.35 -3.06
CA ILE A 15 -23.89 -8.66 -2.54
C ILE A 15 -22.61 -9.43 -2.90
N LEU A 16 -22.60 -10.75 -2.72
CA LEU A 16 -21.45 -11.59 -3.07
C LEU A 16 -21.13 -11.50 -4.57
N LYS A 17 -22.15 -11.53 -5.44
CA LYS A 17 -21.98 -11.39 -6.88
C LYS A 17 -21.33 -10.05 -7.24
N VAL A 18 -21.83 -8.95 -6.66
CA VAL A 18 -21.28 -7.60 -6.89
C VAL A 18 -19.85 -7.50 -6.35
N GLN A 19 -19.57 -8.05 -5.17
CA GLN A 19 -18.22 -8.07 -4.59
C GLN A 19 -17.24 -8.85 -5.47
N GLU A 20 -17.65 -9.98 -6.01
CA GLU A 20 -16.82 -10.78 -6.90
C GLU A 20 -16.53 -10.05 -8.21
N GLU A 21 -17.53 -9.42 -8.81
CA GLU A 21 -17.36 -8.62 -10.02
C GLU A 21 -16.44 -7.42 -9.79
N ASN A 22 -16.63 -6.70 -8.68
CA ASN A 22 -15.75 -5.61 -8.26
C ASN A 22 -14.32 -6.09 -8.06
N ARG A 23 -14.12 -7.24 -7.40
CA ARG A 23 -12.79 -7.85 -7.23
C ARG A 23 -12.16 -8.18 -8.57
N ARG A 24 -12.87 -8.85 -9.47
CA ARG A 24 -12.39 -9.18 -10.83
C ARG A 24 -12.00 -7.92 -11.60
N ASN A 25 -12.83 -6.87 -11.56
CA ASN A 25 -12.55 -5.63 -12.29
C ASN A 25 -11.38 -4.84 -11.71
N TYR A 26 -11.22 -4.83 -10.38
CA TYR A 26 -10.05 -4.25 -9.74
C TYR A 26 -8.78 -5.04 -10.07
N ASP A 27 -8.81 -6.36 -9.90
CA ASP A 27 -7.65 -7.23 -10.12
C ASP A 27 -7.16 -7.20 -11.59
N LYS A 28 -8.06 -6.99 -12.57
CA LYS A 28 -7.68 -6.78 -13.99
C LYS A 28 -6.70 -5.63 -14.20
N LYS A 29 -6.84 -4.54 -13.44
CA LYS A 29 -6.01 -3.32 -13.58
C LYS A 29 -4.95 -3.18 -12.48
N ARG A 30 -5.01 -4.01 -11.44
CA ARG A 30 -4.15 -3.94 -10.28
C ARG A 30 -2.73 -4.37 -10.64
N LYS A 31 -1.76 -3.46 -10.43
CA LYS A 31 -0.34 -3.82 -10.43
C LYS A 31 0.05 -4.38 -9.07
N LYS A 32 0.84 -5.46 -9.05
CA LYS A 32 1.42 -5.98 -7.80
C LYS A 32 2.35 -4.93 -7.20
N ALA A 33 2.34 -4.82 -5.87
CA ALA A 33 3.28 -3.96 -5.16
C ALA A 33 4.72 -4.45 -5.36
N HIS A 34 5.66 -3.51 -5.38
CA HIS A 34 7.08 -3.86 -5.36
C HIS A 34 7.41 -4.53 -4.02
N GLN A 35 8.06 -5.69 -4.09
CA GLN A 35 8.46 -6.45 -2.90
C GLN A 35 9.93 -6.14 -2.61
N TYR A 36 10.22 -5.73 -1.39
CA TYR A 36 11.59 -5.48 -0.94
C TYR A 36 12.08 -6.62 -0.05
N LYS A 37 13.38 -6.84 -0.05
CA LYS A 37 14.07 -7.80 0.80
C LYS A 37 14.89 -7.07 1.86
N VAL A 38 15.25 -7.80 2.91
CA VAL A 38 16.21 -7.29 3.90
C VAL A 38 17.52 -6.98 3.20
N GLY A 39 18.11 -5.81 3.49
CA GLY A 39 19.31 -5.29 2.83
C GLY A 39 19.05 -4.43 1.59
N ASP A 40 17.81 -4.35 1.08
CA ASP A 40 17.50 -3.47 -0.03
C ASP A 40 17.58 -1.99 0.41
N PHE A 41 18.18 -1.16 -0.44
CA PHE A 41 18.18 0.29 -0.27
C PHE A 41 16.93 0.92 -0.87
N VAL A 42 16.25 1.73 -0.06
CA VAL A 42 15.00 2.41 -0.40
C VAL A 42 15.06 3.88 -0.01
N ALA A 43 14.34 4.72 -0.74
CA ALA A 43 14.18 6.12 -0.42
C ALA A 43 12.72 6.39 0.00
N ILE A 44 12.53 7.05 1.15
CA ILE A 44 11.20 7.39 1.65
C ILE A 44 10.76 8.72 1.04
N GLN A 45 9.59 8.74 0.41
CA GLN A 45 9.05 9.99 -0.13
C GLN A 45 8.61 10.92 0.99
N ARG A 46 8.95 12.21 0.88
CA ARG A 46 8.46 13.24 1.80
C ARG A 46 6.97 13.47 1.56
N THR A 47 6.15 13.25 2.59
CA THR A 47 4.68 13.40 2.55
C THR A 47 4.18 14.66 3.25
N GLN A 48 5.04 15.35 4.01
CA GLN A 48 4.67 16.59 4.68
C GLN A 48 4.65 17.74 3.68
N PHE A 49 3.47 18.33 3.49
CA PHE A 49 3.28 19.51 2.65
C PHE A 49 3.35 20.77 3.52
N GLY A 50 4.08 21.79 3.06
CA GLY A 50 4.32 23.02 3.81
C GLY A 50 5.00 24.11 2.97
N THR A 51 5.00 25.33 3.48
CA THR A 51 5.68 26.47 2.84
C THR A 51 7.19 26.26 2.83
N GLY A 52 7.88 26.66 1.74
CA GLY A 52 9.35 26.53 1.63
C GLY A 52 9.89 25.16 1.22
N LEU A 53 9.04 24.17 0.90
CA LEU A 53 9.47 22.82 0.50
C LEU A 53 9.63 22.62 -1.02
N LYS A 54 9.31 23.62 -1.86
CA LYS A 54 9.37 23.51 -3.33
C LYS A 54 10.77 23.19 -3.87
N LEU A 55 11.82 23.69 -3.20
CA LEU A 55 13.22 23.48 -3.59
C LEU A 55 13.90 22.34 -2.80
N ARG A 56 13.20 21.69 -1.86
CA ARG A 56 13.77 20.59 -1.07
C ARG A 56 13.68 19.27 -1.84
N PRO A 57 14.60 18.32 -1.59
CA PRO A 57 14.53 16.99 -2.18
C PRO A 57 13.19 16.30 -1.88
N LYS A 58 12.61 15.67 -2.91
CA LYS A 58 11.34 14.96 -2.83
C LYS A 58 11.41 13.71 -1.92
N PHE A 59 12.58 13.13 -1.79
CA PHE A 59 12.83 11.94 -0.99
C PHE A 59 13.76 12.27 0.17
N PHE A 60 13.57 11.60 1.29
CA PHE A 60 14.56 11.52 2.35
C PHE A 60 15.78 10.71 1.88
N GLY A 61 16.85 10.72 2.67
CA GLY A 61 18.09 9.97 2.39
C GLY A 61 17.87 8.47 2.20
N SER A 62 18.95 7.75 1.89
CA SER A 62 18.92 6.29 1.72
C SER A 62 18.58 5.58 3.04
N TYR A 63 17.66 4.63 2.98
CA TYR A 63 17.33 3.72 4.06
C TYR A 63 17.58 2.29 3.63
N GLU A 64 17.96 1.43 4.56
CA GLU A 64 18.07 0.00 4.37
C GLU A 64 16.88 -0.71 5.03
N VAL A 65 16.31 -1.70 4.34
CA VAL A 65 15.25 -2.54 4.91
C VAL A 65 15.86 -3.51 5.92
N ILE A 66 15.48 -3.38 7.19
CA ILE A 66 15.96 -4.25 8.28
C ILE A 66 15.02 -5.42 8.56
N ASN A 67 13.73 -5.27 8.26
CA ASN A 67 12.73 -6.31 8.52
C ASN A 67 11.54 -6.20 7.56
N VAL A 68 11.08 -7.34 7.06
CA VAL A 68 9.90 -7.45 6.18
C VAL A 68 8.69 -7.86 7.00
N LYS A 69 7.66 -7.01 7.04
CA LYS A 69 6.39 -7.25 7.73
C LYS A 69 5.30 -7.69 6.74
N LEU A 70 4.24 -8.27 7.28
CA LEU A 70 3.04 -8.63 6.50
C LEU A 70 2.34 -7.40 5.91
N LYS A 71 1.74 -7.59 4.73
CA LYS A 71 0.98 -6.59 3.97
C LYS A 71 1.83 -5.44 3.45
N ASP A 72 2.95 -5.74 2.78
CA ASP A 72 3.83 -4.76 2.12
C ASP A 72 4.36 -3.67 3.07
N ARG A 73 4.62 -4.04 4.34
CA ARG A 73 5.17 -3.14 5.35
C ARG A 73 6.61 -3.53 5.65
N TYR A 74 7.44 -2.54 5.93
CA TYR A 74 8.87 -2.74 6.12
C TYR A 74 9.34 -1.85 7.27
N ASP A 75 10.22 -2.40 8.11
CA ASP A 75 11.02 -1.57 9.02
C ASP A 75 12.31 -1.20 8.29
N VAL A 76 12.69 0.07 8.41
CA VAL A 76 13.82 0.64 7.66
C VAL A 76 14.71 1.46 8.58
N GLN A 77 16.02 1.40 8.34
CA GLN A 77 17.03 2.15 9.09
C GLN A 77 17.75 3.13 8.16
N LYS A 78 17.98 4.36 8.63
CA LYS A 78 18.67 5.38 7.83
C LYS A 78 20.14 5.03 7.68
N VAL A 79 20.63 5.04 6.44
CA VAL A 79 22.04 4.80 6.11
C VAL A 79 22.67 6.14 5.70
N GLY A 80 23.47 6.71 6.59
CA GLY A 80 24.21 7.95 6.35
C GLY A 80 23.45 9.25 6.70
N GLN A 81 24.15 10.37 6.54
CA GLN A 81 23.63 11.71 6.89
C GLN A 81 23.09 12.51 5.69
N HIS A 82 23.28 12.04 4.46
CA HIS A 82 22.86 12.78 3.26
C HIS A 82 21.33 12.75 3.05
N GLU A 83 20.80 13.79 2.40
CA GLU A 83 19.41 13.84 1.95
C GLU A 83 19.34 13.43 0.46
N GLY A 84 18.35 12.60 0.10
CA GLY A 84 18.15 12.10 -1.27
C GLY A 84 18.81 10.75 -1.56
N PRO A 85 18.41 10.07 -2.65
CA PRO A 85 19.03 8.81 -3.08
C PRO A 85 20.49 9.02 -3.52
N LEU A 86 21.34 8.02 -3.25
CA LEU A 86 22.67 7.90 -3.87
C LEU A 86 22.55 7.61 -5.36
#